data_AF-A0A397IQV8-F1
#
_entry.id   AF-A0A397IQV8-F1
#
_cell.length_a   1.000
_cell.length_b   1.000
_cell.length_c   1.000
_cell.angle_alpha   90.00
_cell.angle_beta   90.00
_cell.angle_gamma   90.00
#
_symmetry.space_group_name_H-M   'P 1'
#
loop_
_entity.id
_entity.type
_entity.pdbx_description
1 polymer ?
#
loop_
_entity_poly.entity_id
_entity_poly.type
_entity_poly.pdbx_seq_one_letter_code
_entity_poly.pdbx_strand_id
1 'polypeptide(L)'
;MIARSKCHAAFKHKRNPRKVRWTKAFRKAAGKEMIIDSTFEFEKRRNVPVRYDRELMNTTIKAMKRISEIKAKRERIFYKNRMSGNKELEKADNIREIQRHIELVDSPSTKIKAQVAKIPEKIQHIDMDTS
;
A
#
# COMPACT_ATOMS: atom_id res chain seq x y z
N MET A 1 17.18 20.14 9.13
CA MET A 1 17.96 19.20 9.97
C MET A 1 17.96 17.83 9.31
N ILE A 2 19.13 17.23 9.05
CA ILE A 2 19.25 15.90 8.42
C ILE A 2 19.38 14.86 9.53
N ALA A 3 18.51 13.84 9.54
CA ALA A 3 18.37 12.94 10.69
C ALA A 3 19.48 11.89 10.85
N ARG A 4 20.10 11.41 9.77
CA ARG A 4 21.10 10.31 9.80
C ARG A 4 22.18 10.46 8.73
N SER A 5 23.33 9.80 8.94
CA SER A 5 24.47 9.75 8.00
C SER A 5 24.06 9.30 6.59
N LYS A 6 23.20 8.28 6.46
CA LYS A 6 22.65 7.83 5.17
C LYS A 6 21.95 8.95 4.40
N CYS A 7 21.10 9.72 5.07
CA CYS A 7 20.38 10.84 4.46
C CYS A 7 21.34 11.96 4.09
N HIS A 8 22.36 12.20 4.92
CA HIS A 8 23.37 13.21 4.66
C HIS A 8 24.24 12.84 3.44
N ALA A 9 24.71 11.60 3.34
CA ALA A 9 25.45 11.12 2.18
C ALA A 9 24.61 11.22 0.90
N ALA A 10 23.34 10.78 0.92
CA ALA A 10 22.44 10.91 -0.21
C ALA A 10 22.24 12.38 -0.64
N PHE A 11 22.17 13.30 0.33
CA PHE A 11 22.12 14.74 0.07
C PHE A 11 23.42 15.28 -0.56
N LYS A 12 24.59 14.90 -0.04
CA LYS A 12 25.90 15.27 -0.64
C LYS A 12 26.03 14.77 -2.08
N HIS A 13 25.54 13.55 -2.35
CA HIS A 13 25.46 12.97 -3.68
C HIS A 13 24.31 13.53 -4.54
N LYS A 14 23.66 14.63 -4.12
CA LYS A 14 22.59 15.33 -4.85
C LYS A 14 21.44 14.41 -5.31
N ARG A 15 21.16 13.34 -4.56
CA ARG A 15 20.06 12.42 -4.90
C ARG A 15 18.73 13.10 -4.63
N ASN A 16 17.87 13.17 -5.65
CA ASN A 16 16.54 13.75 -5.50
C ASN A 16 15.63 12.85 -4.63
N PRO A 17 15.16 13.31 -3.46
CA PRO A 17 14.32 12.50 -2.58
C PRO A 17 13.01 12.05 -3.26
N ARG A 18 12.47 12.80 -4.22
CA ARG A 18 11.28 12.41 -5.00
C ARG A 18 11.52 11.24 -5.96
N LYS A 19 12.77 10.84 -6.21
CA LYS A 19 13.13 9.66 -7.02
C LYS A 19 13.64 8.50 -6.18
N VAL A 20 13.93 8.72 -4.89
CA VAL A 20 14.42 7.69 -3.97
C VAL A 20 13.25 6.96 -3.31
N ARG A 21 13.05 5.69 -3.70
CA ARG A 21 11.85 4.89 -3.39
C ARG A 21 11.48 4.73 -1.90
N TRP A 22 12.47 4.74 -1.01
CA TRP A 22 12.25 4.53 0.43
C TRP A 22 11.85 5.80 1.19
N THR A 23 11.95 6.98 0.56
CA THR A 23 11.63 8.24 1.24
C THR A 23 10.12 8.50 1.28
N LYS A 24 9.69 9.26 2.31
CA LYS A 24 8.32 9.77 2.40
C LYS A 24 7.97 10.71 1.23
N ALA A 25 8.93 11.49 0.73
CA ALA A 25 8.71 12.39 -0.41
C ALA A 25 8.32 11.63 -1.68
N PHE A 26 9.04 10.54 -2.01
CA PHE A 26 8.67 9.65 -3.10
C PHE A 26 7.31 9.00 -2.85
N ARG A 27 7.07 8.48 -1.63
CA ARG A 27 5.81 7.80 -1.30
C ARG A 27 4.59 8.71 -1.45
N LYS A 28 4.68 9.97 -1.03
CA LYS A 28 3.64 10.98 -1.26
C LYS A 28 3.48 11.25 -2.76
N ALA A 29 4.56 11.61 -3.47
CA ALA A 29 4.48 11.94 -4.89
C ALA A 29 3.95 10.80 -5.78
N ALA A 30 4.25 9.55 -5.42
CA ALA A 30 3.82 8.35 -6.15
C ALA A 30 2.48 7.77 -5.65
N GLY A 31 1.72 8.50 -4.82
CA GLY A 31 0.40 8.07 -4.34
C GLY A 31 0.41 6.83 -3.44
N LYS A 32 1.53 6.55 -2.76
CA LYS A 32 1.66 5.41 -1.82
C LYS A 32 1.20 5.74 -0.40
N GLU A 33 0.92 7.01 -0.14
CA GLU A 33 0.42 7.52 1.14
C GLU A 33 -0.70 8.52 0.90
N MET A 34 -1.53 8.72 1.91
CA MET A 34 -2.57 9.75 1.90
C MET A 34 -1.93 11.14 1.91
N ILE A 35 -2.30 11.99 0.96
CA ILE A 35 -1.72 13.34 0.78
C ILE A 35 -2.72 14.43 1.19
N ILE A 36 -3.97 14.30 0.75
CA ILE A 36 -5.02 15.30 0.93
C ILE A 36 -5.95 14.78 2.01
N ASP A 37 -5.80 15.30 3.23
CA ASP A 37 -6.68 14.97 4.35
C ASP A 37 -6.76 16.15 5.34
N SER A 38 -7.94 16.34 5.92
CA SER A 38 -8.19 17.43 6.86
C SER A 38 -7.37 17.30 8.16
N THR A 39 -6.89 16.10 8.51
CA THR A 39 -6.06 15.92 9.71
C THR A 39 -4.68 16.57 9.57
N PHE A 40 -4.18 16.81 8.35
CA PHE A 40 -2.88 17.46 8.15
C PHE A 40 -2.88 18.96 8.43
N GLU A 41 -4.04 19.62 8.35
CA GLU A 41 -4.18 21.06 8.61
C GLU A 41 -3.87 21.43 10.07
N PHE A 42 -4.02 20.47 10.99
CA PHE A 42 -3.71 20.67 12.41
C PHE A 42 -2.20 20.72 12.72
N GLU A 43 -1.36 20.19 11.82
CA GLU A 43 0.11 20.14 11.99
C GLU A 43 0.81 21.43 11.49
N LYS A 44 0.05 22.48 11.16
CA LYS A 44 0.62 23.72 10.61
C LYS A 44 1.49 24.46 11.62
N ARG A 45 2.58 25.05 11.13
CA ARG A 45 3.44 25.93 11.91
C ARG A 45 2.68 27.22 12.25
N ARG A 46 2.59 27.53 13.55
CA ARG A 46 2.04 28.80 14.04
C ARG A 46 3.17 29.80 14.21
N ASN A 47 3.08 30.94 13.54
CA ASN A 47 4.09 32.01 13.61
C ASN A 47 3.81 33.02 14.74
N VAL A 48 2.60 33.01 15.30
CA VAL A 48 2.19 33.87 16.41
C VAL A 48 2.06 33.01 17.68
N PRO A 49 2.79 33.33 18.75
CA PRO A 49 2.64 32.65 20.03
C PRO A 49 1.34 33.08 20.71
N VAL A 50 0.74 32.17 21.47
CA VAL A 50 -0.43 32.43 22.32
C VAL A 50 0.03 32.33 23.78
N ARG A 51 -0.52 33.18 24.67
CA ARG A 51 -0.24 33.04 26.11
C ARG A 51 -0.68 31.66 26.60
N TYR A 52 0.06 31.14 27.57
CA TYR A 52 -0.29 29.87 28.19
C TYR A 52 -1.64 29.96 28.90
N ASP A 53 -2.53 29.03 28.56
CA ASP A 53 -3.80 28.79 29.23
C ASP A 53 -3.93 27.27 29.44
N ARG A 54 -4.19 26.88 30.69
CA ARG A 54 -4.27 25.47 31.12
C ARG A 54 -5.45 24.75 30.45
N GLU A 55 -6.60 25.39 30.32
CA GLU A 55 -7.79 24.78 29.72
C GLU A 55 -7.59 24.60 28.21
N LEU A 56 -7.00 25.59 27.55
CA LEU A 56 -6.60 25.48 26.14
C LEU A 56 -5.60 24.35 25.91
N MET A 57 -4.60 24.20 26.80
CA MET A 57 -3.62 23.13 26.68
C MET A 57 -4.25 21.75 26.88
N ASN A 58 -5.09 21.59 27.91
CA ASN A 58 -5.79 20.34 28.20
C ASN A 58 -6.70 19.89 27.05
N THR A 59 -7.48 20.81 26.49
CA THR A 59 -8.35 20.55 25.33
C THR A 59 -7.52 20.20 24.10
N THR A 60 -6.40 20.88 23.86
CA THR A 60 -5.49 20.59 22.74
C THR A 60 -4.87 19.20 22.86
N ILE A 61 -4.42 18.77 24.04
CA ILE A 61 -3.86 17.42 24.25
C ILE A 61 -4.89 16.34 23.94
N LYS A 62 -6.13 16.50 24.42
CA LYS A 62 -7.24 15.58 24.13
C LYS A 62 -7.55 15.53 22.63
N ALA A 63 -7.62 16.69 21.97
CA ALA A 63 -7.86 16.80 20.55
C ALA A 63 -6.74 16.15 19.72
N MET A 64 -5.47 16.35 20.07
CA MET A 64 -4.33 15.74 19.38
C MET A 64 -4.40 14.21 19.38
N LYS A 65 -4.74 13.59 20.52
CA LYS A 65 -4.92 12.14 20.61
C LYS A 65 -6.02 11.66 19.65
N ARG A 66 -7.17 12.33 19.67
CA ARG A 66 -8.31 11.98 18.81
C ARG A 66 -7.98 12.12 17.33
N ILE A 67 -7.28 13.19 16.94
CA ILE A 67 -6.87 13.42 15.55
C ILE A 67 -5.88 12.33 15.09
N SER A 68 -4.94 11.93 15.94
CA SER A 68 -3.98 10.86 15.65
C SER A 68 -4.68 9.52 15.36
N GLU A 69 -5.69 9.17 16.15
CA GLU A 69 -6.51 7.96 15.92
C GLU A 69 -7.27 8.01 14.60
N ILE A 70 -7.86 9.16 14.27
CA ILE A 70 -8.60 9.35 13.01
C ILE A 70 -7.64 9.22 11.82
N LYS A 71 -6.48 9.85 11.89
CA LYS A 71 -5.43 9.77 10.87
C LYS A 71 -4.99 8.33 10.65
N ALA A 72 -4.69 7.58 11.72
CA ALA A 72 -4.29 6.18 11.62
C ALA A 72 -5.39 5.29 11.01
N LYS A 73 -6.66 5.53 11.34
CA LYS A 73 -7.80 4.82 10.74
C LYS A 73 -7.92 5.11 9.24
N ARG A 74 -7.80 6.38 8.84
CA ARG A 74 -7.86 6.81 7.44
C ARG A 74 -6.69 6.25 6.62
N GLU A 75 -5.47 6.30 7.14
CA GLU A 75 -4.29 5.70 6.52
C GLU A 75 -4.43 4.19 6.30
N ARG A 76 -5.02 3.48 7.27
CA ARG A 76 -5.31 2.04 7.15
C ARG A 76 -6.31 1.75 6.03
N ILE A 77 -7.37 2.53 5.92
CA ILE A 77 -8.36 2.38 4.83
C ILE A 77 -7.69 2.65 3.47
N PHE A 78 -6.90 3.70 3.36
CA PHE A 78 -6.14 4.00 2.14
C PHE A 78 -5.23 2.84 1.73
N TYR A 79 -4.53 2.24 2.70
CA TYR A 79 -3.70 1.06 2.44
C TYR A 79 -4.52 -0.13 1.94
N LYS A 80 -5.67 -0.42 2.57
CA LYS A 80 -6.56 -1.50 2.15
C LYS A 80 -7.06 -1.29 0.72
N ASN A 81 -7.54 -0.10 0.39
CA ASN A 81 -8.03 0.22 -0.95
C ASN A 81 -6.93 0.12 -2.00
N ARG A 82 -5.70 0.49 -1.65
CA ARG A 82 -4.54 0.35 -2.55
C ARG A 82 -4.15 -1.11 -2.80
N MET A 83 -4.45 -2.02 -1.87
CA MET A 83 -4.04 -3.43 -1.93
C MET A 83 -5.18 -4.38 -2.34
N SER A 84 -6.41 -3.88 -2.56
CA SER A 84 -7.60 -4.73 -2.74
C SER A 84 -7.53 -5.63 -3.99
N GLY A 85 -6.89 -5.19 -5.07
CA GLY A 85 -6.75 -5.97 -6.32
C GLY A 85 -5.60 -6.97 -6.34
N ASN A 86 -4.69 -6.94 -5.36
CA ASN A 86 -3.51 -7.81 -5.39
C ASN A 86 -3.86 -9.30 -5.27
N LYS A 87 -4.93 -9.64 -4.53
CA LYS A 87 -5.34 -11.04 -4.34
C LYS A 87 -5.83 -11.69 -5.63
N GLU A 88 -6.48 -10.93 -6.50
CA GLU A 88 -6.98 -11.44 -7.78
C GLU A 88 -5.82 -11.66 -8.75
N LEU A 89 -4.89 -10.70 -8.80
CA LEU A 89 -3.64 -10.84 -9.57
C LEU A 89 -2.82 -12.04 -9.08
N GLU A 90 -2.67 -12.20 -7.77
CA GLU A 90 -1.96 -13.33 -7.17
C GLU A 90 -2.63 -14.66 -7.53
N LYS A 91 -3.96 -14.76 -7.48
CA LYS A 91 -4.69 -15.95 -7.93
C LYS A 91 -4.44 -16.25 -9.41
N ALA A 92 -4.52 -15.24 -10.27
CA ALA A 92 -4.29 -15.41 -11.71
C ALA A 92 -2.84 -15.84 -12.01
N ASP A 93 -1.86 -15.25 -11.32
CA ASP A 93 -0.45 -15.62 -11.44
C ASP A 93 -0.20 -17.04 -10.92
N ASN A 94 -0.80 -17.43 -9.79
CA ASN A 94 -0.72 -18.79 -9.24
C ASN A 94 -1.31 -19.83 -10.21
N ILE A 95 -2.47 -19.54 -10.82
CA ILE A 95 -3.06 -20.41 -11.84
C ILE A 95 -2.11 -20.56 -13.03
N ARG A 96 -1.56 -19.45 -13.52
CA ARG A 96 -0.59 -19.44 -14.62
C ARG A 96 0.68 -20.24 -14.28
N GLU A 97 1.16 -20.14 -13.04
CA GLU A 97 2.33 -20.86 -12.55
C GLU A 97 2.07 -22.37 -12.51
N ILE A 98 0.93 -22.80 -11.95
CA ILE A 98 0.50 -24.20 -11.93
C ILE A 98 0.36 -24.75 -13.36
N GLN A 99 -0.17 -23.96 -14.29
CA GLN A 99 -0.34 -24.39 -15.68
C GLN A 99 1.00 -24.61 -16.39
N ARG A 100 2.04 -23.83 -16.08
CA ARG A 100 3.38 -23.92 -16.67
C ARG A 100 4.25 -24.98 -16.02
N HIS A 101 4.14 -25.15 -14.70
CA HIS A 101 5.02 -25.99 -13.89
C HIS A 101 4.30 -27.20 -13.29
N ILE A 102 3.35 -27.77 -14.02
CA ILE A 102 2.57 -28.94 -13.58
C ILE A 102 3.44 -30.17 -13.28
N GLU A 103 4.59 -30.27 -13.95
CA GLU A 103 5.52 -31.40 -13.85
C GLU A 103 6.33 -31.40 -12.53
N LEU A 104 6.53 -30.23 -11.92
CA LEU A 104 7.26 -30.10 -10.64
C LEU A 104 6.44 -30.55 -9.42
N VAL A 105 5.13 -30.77 -9.59
CA VAL A 105 4.29 -31.34 -8.53
C VAL A 105 4.62 -32.82 -8.43
N ASP A 106 5.02 -33.33 -7.26
CA ASP A 106 5.46 -34.72 -7.14
C ASP A 106 4.29 -35.71 -6.90
N SER A 107 3.26 -35.27 -6.17
CA SER A 107 2.12 -36.13 -5.82
C SER A 107 1.15 -36.33 -6.99
N PRO A 108 0.82 -37.60 -7.35
CA PRO A 108 -0.07 -37.91 -8.48
C PRO A 108 -1.52 -37.45 -8.25
N SER A 109 -1.99 -37.43 -7.01
CA SER A 109 -3.35 -37.01 -6.64
C SER A 109 -3.60 -35.53 -6.92
N THR A 110 -2.60 -34.68 -6.72
CA THR A 110 -2.66 -33.24 -7.00
C THR A 110 -2.51 -32.94 -8.49
N LYS A 111 -1.74 -33.74 -9.24
CA LYS A 111 -1.69 -33.66 -10.70
C LYS A 111 -3.06 -33.89 -11.33
N ILE A 112 -3.76 -34.94 -10.88
CA ILE A 112 -5.10 -35.29 -11.40
C ILE A 112 -6.10 -34.16 -11.11
N LYS A 113 -6.13 -33.61 -9.88
CA LYS A 113 -7.02 -32.48 -9.54
C LYS A 113 -6.71 -31.21 -10.34
N ALA A 114 -5.44 -30.88 -10.54
CA ALA A 114 -5.03 -29.72 -11.34
C ALA A 114 -5.32 -29.89 -12.83
N GLN A 115 -5.23 -31.11 -13.37
CA GLN A 115 -5.61 -31.41 -14.75
C GLN A 115 -7.13 -31.37 -14.95
N VAL A 116 -7.93 -31.91 -14.01
CA VAL A 116 -9.41 -31.86 -14.05
C VAL A 116 -9.92 -30.42 -13.98
N ALA A 117 -9.29 -29.54 -13.20
CA ALA A 117 -9.62 -28.11 -13.15
C ALA A 117 -9.27 -27.35 -14.45
N LYS A 118 -8.42 -27.91 -15.31
CA LYS A 118 -8.03 -27.35 -16.62
C LYS A 118 -9.02 -27.72 -17.75
N ILE A 119 -9.84 -28.75 -17.53
CA ILE A 119 -10.87 -29.23 -18.47
C ILE A 119 -12.05 -28.23 -18.64
N PRO A 120 -12.62 -27.59 -17.59
CA PRO A 120 -13.76 -26.68 -17.76
C PRO A 120 -13.42 -25.40 -18.56
N GLU A 121 -12.18 -24.90 -18.50
CA GLU A 121 -11.74 -23.75 -19.31
C GLU A 121 -11.62 -24.10 -20.80
N LYS A 122 -11.26 -25.34 -21.13
CA LYS A 122 -11.19 -25.79 -22.53
C LYS A 122 -12.57 -25.92 -23.16
N ILE A 123 -13.56 -26.45 -22.43
CA ILE A 123 -14.93 -26.69 -22.93
C ILE A 123 -15.60 -25.39 -23.38
N GLN A 124 -15.44 -24.30 -22.62
CA GLN A 124 -16.01 -22.98 -22.99
C GLN A 124 -15.43 -22.38 -24.28
N HIS A 125 -14.22 -22.77 -24.68
CA HIS A 125 -13.59 -22.28 -25.91
C HIS A 125 -14.02 -23.07 -27.15
N ILE A 126 -14.56 -24.29 -26.98
CA ILE A 126 -15.02 -25.15 -28.09
C ILE A 126 -16.45 -24.81 -28.50
N ASP A 127 -17.28 -24.41 -27.54
CA ASP A 127 -18.71 -24.11 -27.74
C ASP A 127 -18.96 -22.75 -28.45
N MET A 128 -17.93 -21.89 -28.60
CA MET A 128 -18.02 -20.61 -29.33
C MET A 128 -17.64 -20.70 -30.81
N ASP A 129 -17.03 -21.79 -31.26
CA ASP A 129 -16.55 -21.98 -32.63
C ASP A 129 -17.51 -22.86 -33.50
N THR A 130 -18.72 -23.17 -33.00
CA THR A 130 -19.71 -24.04 -33.68
C THR A 130 -21.09 -23.39 -33.91
N SER A 131 -21.17 -22.08 -34.12
CA SER A 131 -22.42 -21.39 -34.56
C SER A 131 -22.19 -20.44 -35.71
#